data_AF-A0AAV2S0B4-F1
#
_entry.id   AF-A0AAV2S0B4-F1
#
_cell.length_a   1.000
_cell.length_b   1.000
_cell.length_c   1.000
_cell.angle_alpha   90.00
_cell.angle_beta   90.00
_cell.angle_gamma   90.00
#
_symmetry.space_group_name_H-M   'P 1'
#
loop_
_entity.id
_entity.type
_entity.pdbx_description
1 polymer ?
#
loop_
_entity_poly.entity_id
_entity_poly.type
_entity_poly.pdbx_seq_one_letter_code
_entity_poly.pdbx_strand_id
1 'polypeptide(L)'
;MAISCITNASRTTYYTEALSAYALALSSDENATSFIMSAYKLVISEDDSPSISVSTSVLVEAMSYVLLAMLTMSGNYVAEIATLIRIITKHSNGEGGFVSTQDTVVALQALAKYSEVFKPSDDSSLEVDVTRGEENWTFNVDDSNQLLVQIESMDVKDMSAYNVSVTATGEGCALVSSILRYNIPTFGEVEAFSANIT
;
A
#
# COMPACT_ATOMS: atom_id res chain seq x y z
N MET A 1 -25.14 2.79 20.77
CA MET A 1 -26.14 3.14 19.74
C MET A 1 -25.56 3.08 18.33
N ALA A 2 -24.41 3.69 18.02
CA ALA A 2 -23.78 3.57 16.69
C ALA A 2 -23.16 2.17 16.43
N ILE A 3 -22.39 1.63 17.38
CA ILE A 3 -21.73 0.31 17.27
C ILE A 3 -22.76 -0.81 17.03
N SER A 4 -23.86 -0.81 17.79
CA SER A 4 -24.96 -1.77 17.61
C SER A 4 -25.62 -1.71 16.23
N CYS A 5 -25.59 -0.54 15.56
CA CYS A 5 -26.07 -0.44 14.17
C CYS A 5 -25.08 -1.08 13.20
N ILE A 6 -23.77 -0.90 13.42
CA ILE A 6 -22.72 -1.48 12.58
C ILE A 6 -22.75 -3.02 12.68
N THR A 7 -22.87 -3.57 13.89
CA THR A 7 -22.90 -5.02 14.10
C THR A 7 -24.15 -5.68 13.52
N ASN A 8 -25.28 -4.98 13.51
CA ASN A 8 -26.57 -5.49 13.05
C ASN A 8 -26.89 -5.17 11.58
N ALA A 9 -26.10 -4.32 10.92
CA ALA A 9 -26.30 -3.98 9.52
C ALA A 9 -26.00 -5.19 8.61
N SER A 10 -26.75 -5.29 7.51
CA SER A 10 -26.46 -6.28 6.47
C SER A 10 -25.18 -5.88 5.74
N ARG A 11 -24.15 -6.73 5.85
CA ARG A 11 -22.81 -6.50 5.29
C ARG A 11 -22.78 -7.05 3.88
N THR A 12 -22.83 -6.18 2.88
CA THR A 12 -23.00 -6.60 1.49
C THR A 12 -21.72 -6.50 0.67
N THR A 13 -20.69 -5.77 1.14
CA THR A 13 -19.48 -5.52 0.35
C THR A 13 -18.20 -5.58 1.19
N TYR A 14 -17.09 -5.87 0.52
CA TYR A 14 -15.73 -5.80 1.09
C TYR A 14 -15.44 -4.43 1.70
N TYR A 15 -15.91 -3.35 1.07
CA TYR A 15 -15.67 -1.98 1.52
C TYR A 15 -16.39 -1.69 2.83
N THR A 16 -17.67 -2.05 2.91
CA THR A 16 -18.46 -1.91 4.14
C THR A 16 -17.90 -2.77 5.27
N GLU A 17 -17.37 -3.96 4.97
CA GLU A 17 -16.75 -4.83 5.98
C GLU A 17 -15.47 -4.20 6.53
N ALA A 18 -14.58 -3.71 5.65
CA ALA A 18 -13.33 -3.06 6.02
C ALA A 18 -13.56 -1.80 6.89
N LEU A 19 -14.49 -0.93 6.47
CA LEU A 19 -14.81 0.28 7.22
C LEU A 19 -15.44 -0.04 8.58
N SER A 20 -16.31 -1.05 8.63
CA SER A 20 -16.91 -1.53 9.89
C SER A 20 -15.86 -2.11 10.82
N ALA A 21 -14.92 -2.91 10.29
CA ALA A 21 -13.80 -3.47 11.05
C ALA A 21 -12.98 -2.36 11.72
N TYR A 22 -12.66 -1.28 10.98
CA TYR A 22 -11.92 -0.16 11.53
C TYR A 22 -12.71 0.61 12.60
N ALA A 23 -13.99 0.90 12.35
CA ALA A 23 -14.84 1.58 13.34
C ALA A 23 -14.98 0.79 14.65
N LEU A 24 -15.11 -0.54 14.55
CA LEU A 24 -15.17 -1.44 15.71
C LEU A 24 -13.81 -1.50 16.44
N ALA A 25 -12.70 -1.56 15.70
CA ALA A 25 -11.36 -1.53 16.27
C ALA A 25 -11.10 -0.24 17.08
N LEU A 26 -11.46 0.92 16.51
CA LEU A 26 -11.35 2.21 17.21
C LEU A 26 -12.19 2.27 18.49
N SER A 27 -13.30 1.53 18.53
CA SER A 27 -14.17 1.46 19.71
C SER A 27 -13.77 0.38 20.71
N SER A 28 -12.70 -0.38 20.44
CA SER A 28 -12.29 -1.55 21.22
C SER A 28 -13.43 -2.57 21.39
N ASP A 29 -14.27 -2.73 20.37
CA ASP A 29 -15.39 -3.68 20.41
C ASP A 29 -14.90 -5.13 20.30
N GLU A 30 -15.54 -6.04 21.03
CA GLU A 30 -15.17 -7.46 21.05
C GLU A 30 -15.28 -8.15 19.68
N ASN A 31 -16.15 -7.64 18.80
CA ASN A 31 -16.35 -8.20 17.47
C ASN A 31 -15.26 -7.75 16.48
N ALA A 32 -14.44 -6.76 16.81
CA ALA A 32 -13.47 -6.15 15.88
C ALA A 32 -12.56 -7.22 15.23
N THR A 33 -12.01 -8.14 16.01
CA THR A 33 -11.14 -9.23 15.51
C THR A 33 -11.83 -10.07 14.44
N SER A 34 -13.12 -10.40 14.62
CA SER A 34 -13.86 -11.21 13.66
C SER A 34 -14.11 -10.46 12.35
N PHE A 35 -14.41 -9.15 12.44
CA PHE A 35 -14.63 -8.29 11.29
C PHE A 35 -13.32 -8.03 10.53
N ILE A 36 -12.20 -7.84 11.23
CA ILE A 36 -10.87 -7.67 10.64
C ILE A 36 -10.52 -8.88 9.76
N MET A 37 -10.65 -10.09 10.30
CA MET A 37 -10.32 -11.31 9.55
C MET A 37 -11.30 -11.59 8.41
N SER A 38 -12.58 -11.25 8.59
CA SER A 38 -13.58 -11.28 7.52
C SER A 38 -13.21 -10.34 6.38
N ALA A 39 -12.92 -9.07 6.69
CA ALA A 39 -12.52 -8.06 5.72
C ALA A 39 -11.22 -8.41 4.99
N TYR A 40 -10.21 -8.92 5.71
CA TYR A 40 -8.95 -9.38 5.11
C TYR A 40 -9.18 -10.46 4.05
N LYS A 41 -9.96 -11.50 4.37
CA LYS A 41 -10.29 -12.59 3.43
C LYS A 41 -11.12 -12.13 2.24
N LEU A 42 -11.86 -11.03 2.39
CA LEU A 42 -12.62 -10.43 1.28
C LEU A 42 -11.74 -9.65 0.31
N VAL A 43 -10.57 -9.15 0.72
CA VAL A 43 -9.70 -8.32 -0.12
C VAL A 43 -8.40 -9.02 -0.55
N ILE A 44 -7.95 -10.03 0.19
CA ILE A 44 -6.75 -10.84 -0.10
C ILE A 44 -7.15 -12.31 -0.32
N SER A 45 -6.65 -12.92 -1.39
CA SER A 45 -6.80 -14.35 -1.69
C SER A 45 -5.70 -15.19 -1.03
N GLU A 46 -5.83 -16.53 -1.09
CA GLU A 46 -4.89 -17.46 -0.45
C GLU A 46 -3.45 -17.39 -0.99
N ASP A 47 -3.26 -16.81 -2.18
CA ASP A 47 -1.96 -16.59 -2.81
C ASP A 47 -1.34 -15.20 -2.52
N ASP A 48 -1.86 -14.49 -1.51
CA ASP A 48 -1.45 -13.14 -1.11
C ASP A 48 -1.56 -12.10 -2.24
N SER A 49 -2.54 -12.28 -3.13
CA SER A 49 -2.90 -11.33 -4.18
C SER A 49 -4.25 -10.66 -3.91
N PRO A 50 -4.56 -9.51 -4.53
CA PRO A 50 -5.87 -8.90 -4.42
C PRO A 50 -6.98 -9.83 -4.96
N SER A 51 -7.97 -10.15 -4.14
CA SER A 51 -9.05 -11.08 -4.51
C SER A 51 -10.21 -10.43 -5.27
N ILE A 52 -10.28 -9.09 -5.28
CA ILE A 52 -11.39 -8.33 -5.86
C ILE A 52 -10.97 -7.58 -7.13
N SER A 53 -11.79 -7.72 -8.19
CA SER A 53 -11.62 -6.99 -9.44
C SER A 53 -12.39 -5.67 -9.38
N VAL A 54 -11.76 -4.64 -8.82
CA VAL A 54 -12.33 -3.30 -8.64
C VAL A 54 -11.29 -2.25 -9.04
N SER A 55 -11.69 -0.97 -9.10
CA SER A 55 -10.73 0.10 -9.36
C SER A 55 -9.63 0.11 -8.29
N THR A 56 -8.39 0.36 -8.69
CA THR A 56 -7.23 0.43 -7.78
C THR A 56 -7.46 1.34 -6.58
N SER A 57 -8.14 2.48 -6.79
CA SER A 57 -8.44 3.42 -5.71
C SER A 57 -9.28 2.79 -4.59
N VAL A 58 -10.41 2.19 -4.94
CA VAL A 58 -11.31 1.50 -3.99
C VAL A 58 -10.60 0.33 -3.30
N LEU A 59 -9.76 -0.40 -4.04
CA LEU A 59 -8.98 -1.52 -3.52
C LEU A 59 -7.98 -1.05 -2.44
N VAL A 60 -7.19 -0.01 -2.73
CA VAL A 60 -6.23 0.59 -1.79
C VAL A 60 -6.94 1.13 -0.56
N GLU A 61 -8.05 1.85 -0.72
CA GLU A 61 -8.80 2.40 0.40
C GLU A 61 -9.33 1.29 1.33
N ALA A 62 -9.95 0.25 0.76
CA ALA A 62 -10.46 -0.88 1.54
C ALA A 62 -9.35 -1.61 2.31
N MET A 63 -8.23 -1.95 1.64
CA MET A 63 -7.08 -2.58 2.30
C MET A 63 -6.48 -1.70 3.40
N SER A 64 -6.45 -0.38 3.20
CA SER A 64 -5.91 0.56 4.18
C SER A 64 -6.78 0.63 5.44
N TYR A 65 -8.10 0.54 5.32
CA TYR A 65 -8.97 0.39 6.50
C TYR A 65 -8.73 -0.93 7.25
N VAL A 66 -8.54 -2.05 6.54
CA VAL A 66 -8.20 -3.32 7.19
C VAL A 66 -6.87 -3.21 7.93
N LEU A 67 -5.86 -2.62 7.30
CA LEU A 67 -4.55 -2.37 7.90
C LEU A 67 -4.66 -1.49 9.16
N LEU A 68 -5.40 -0.38 9.09
CA LEU A 68 -5.64 0.49 10.24
C LEU A 68 -6.33 -0.26 11.39
N ALA A 69 -7.31 -1.11 11.07
CA ALA A 69 -8.00 -1.92 12.07
C ALA A 69 -7.05 -2.92 12.75
N MET A 70 -6.20 -3.61 11.97
CA MET A 70 -5.17 -4.51 12.48
C MET A 70 -4.16 -3.80 13.36
N LEU A 71 -3.68 -2.62 12.97
CA LEU A 71 -2.71 -1.83 13.74
C LEU A 71 -3.30 -1.19 15.00
N THR A 72 -4.61 -0.97 15.01
CA THR A 72 -5.34 -0.42 16.18
C THR A 72 -5.55 -1.49 17.24
N MET A 73 -5.82 -2.72 16.82
CA MET A 73 -6.01 -3.86 17.72
C MET A 73 -4.66 -4.46 18.13
N SER A 74 -4.47 -4.80 19.40
CA SER A 74 -3.25 -5.50 19.88
C SER A 74 -3.20 -6.99 19.50
N GLY A 75 -3.75 -7.36 18.34
CA GLY A 75 -3.75 -8.73 17.81
C GLY A 75 -2.42 -9.08 17.12
N ASN A 76 -2.16 -10.37 16.94
CA ASN A 76 -1.00 -10.85 16.18
C ASN A 76 -1.38 -10.99 14.69
N TYR A 77 -1.19 -9.92 13.92
CA TYR A 77 -1.48 -9.84 12.48
C TYR A 77 -0.22 -9.59 11.63
N VAL A 78 0.97 -9.97 12.13
CA VAL A 78 2.24 -9.54 11.51
C VAL A 78 2.36 -9.96 10.04
N ALA A 79 1.93 -11.18 9.70
CA ALA A 79 1.98 -11.67 8.34
C ALA A 79 0.99 -10.94 7.42
N GLU A 80 -0.26 -10.77 7.88
CA GLU A 80 -1.32 -10.08 7.16
C GLU A 80 -0.98 -8.61 6.92
N ILE A 81 -0.42 -7.94 7.93
CA ILE A 81 0.07 -6.57 7.83
C ILE A 81 1.18 -6.48 6.77
N ALA A 82 2.15 -7.39 6.78
CA ALA A 82 3.23 -7.39 5.78
C ALA A 82 2.69 -7.57 4.36
N THR A 83 1.70 -8.45 4.16
CA THR A 83 1.01 -8.62 2.88
C THR A 83 0.31 -7.33 2.44
N LEU A 84 -0.48 -6.69 3.31
CA LEU A 84 -1.18 -5.45 3.00
C LEU A 84 -0.22 -4.31 2.66
N ILE A 85 0.84 -4.11 3.45
CA ILE A 85 1.86 -3.08 3.21
C ILE A 85 2.51 -3.28 1.84
N ARG A 86 2.87 -4.53 1.50
CA ARG A 86 3.48 -4.87 0.21
C ARG A 86 2.56 -4.54 -0.96
N ILE A 87 1.25 -4.81 -0.85
CA ILE A 87 0.30 -4.56 -1.94
C ILE A 87 -0.05 -3.08 -2.03
N ILE A 88 -0.32 -2.42 -0.90
CA ILE A 88 -0.64 -0.98 -0.86
C ILE A 88 0.52 -0.19 -1.47
N THR A 89 1.75 -0.39 -1.01
CA THR A 89 2.90 0.39 -1.51
C THR A 89 3.17 0.22 -3.01
N LYS A 90 2.85 -0.96 -3.58
CA LYS A 90 2.90 -1.19 -5.05
C LYS A 90 1.93 -0.33 -5.86
N HIS A 91 0.87 0.19 -5.25
CA HIS A 91 -0.11 1.06 -5.89
C HIS A 91 0.15 2.56 -5.64
N SER A 92 1.23 2.92 -4.94
CA SER A 92 1.64 4.31 -4.81
C SER A 92 2.13 4.87 -6.15
N ASN A 93 1.87 6.15 -6.38
CA ASN A 93 2.33 6.87 -7.56
C ASN A 93 3.72 7.49 -7.31
N GLY A 94 4.37 7.97 -8.39
CA GLY A 94 5.70 8.57 -8.32
C GLY A 94 5.80 9.91 -7.56
N GLU A 95 4.67 10.46 -7.11
CA GLU A 95 4.58 11.74 -6.39
C GLU A 95 4.25 11.53 -4.90
N GLY A 96 4.23 10.28 -4.42
CA GLY A 96 3.97 9.94 -3.01
C GLY A 96 2.48 9.85 -2.63
N GLY A 97 1.57 9.90 -3.60
CA GLY A 97 0.13 9.71 -3.41
C GLY A 97 -0.38 8.41 -4.03
N PHE A 98 -1.71 8.29 -4.11
CA PHE A 98 -2.40 7.17 -4.76
C PHE A 98 -3.27 7.68 -5.93
N VAL A 99 -4.31 6.94 -6.32
CA VAL A 99 -5.08 7.23 -7.54
C VAL A 99 -6.09 8.37 -7.32
N SER A 100 -6.65 8.48 -6.11
CA SER A 100 -7.67 9.46 -5.75
C SER A 100 -7.27 10.22 -4.47
N THR A 101 -8.22 10.94 -3.87
CA THR A 101 -8.03 11.67 -2.61
C THR A 101 -8.24 10.75 -1.40
N GLN A 102 -9.32 9.97 -1.40
CA GLN A 102 -9.70 9.13 -0.26
C GLN A 102 -8.71 7.99 -0.01
N ASP A 103 -8.33 7.25 -1.05
CA ASP A 103 -7.29 6.23 -0.96
C ASP A 103 -5.96 6.83 -0.49
N THR A 104 -5.59 8.02 -0.97
CA THR A 104 -4.37 8.70 -0.54
C THR A 104 -4.39 9.01 0.95
N VAL A 105 -5.45 9.64 1.46
CA VAL A 105 -5.54 10.00 2.88
C VAL A 105 -5.50 8.77 3.77
N VAL A 106 -6.31 7.75 3.46
CA VAL A 106 -6.44 6.56 4.30
C VAL A 106 -5.17 5.69 4.23
N ALA A 107 -4.58 5.52 3.05
CA ALA A 107 -3.35 4.75 2.90
C ALA A 107 -2.17 5.41 3.59
N LEU A 108 -1.99 6.73 3.45
CA LEU A 108 -0.92 7.44 4.15
C LEU A 108 -1.10 7.40 5.67
N GLN A 109 -2.34 7.49 6.16
CA GLN A 109 -2.64 7.30 7.57
C GLN A 109 -2.24 5.90 8.06
N ALA A 110 -2.58 4.86 7.28
CA ALA A 110 -2.27 3.48 7.59
C ALA A 110 -0.75 3.21 7.59
N LEU A 111 -0.04 3.71 6.58
CA LEU A 111 1.41 3.59 6.46
C LEU A 111 2.14 4.34 7.59
N ALA A 112 1.68 5.54 7.95
CA ALA A 112 2.23 6.28 9.09
C ALA A 112 2.04 5.51 10.41
N LYS A 113 0.86 4.92 10.62
CA LYS A 113 0.60 4.09 11.80
C LYS A 113 1.45 2.83 11.81
N TYR A 114 1.66 2.20 10.66
CA TYR A 114 2.56 1.06 10.52
C TYR A 114 3.99 1.43 10.93
N SER A 115 4.53 2.55 10.45
CA SER A 115 5.87 3.03 10.81
C SER A 115 6.02 3.35 12.30
N GLU A 116 4.94 3.76 12.99
CA GLU A 116 4.95 3.94 14.45
C GLU A 116 5.04 2.60 15.20
N VAL A 117 4.30 1.59 14.74
CA VAL A 117 4.23 0.26 15.39
C VAL A 117 5.46 -0.59 15.09
N PHE A 118 5.98 -0.51 13.86
CA PHE A 118 7.11 -1.30 13.36
C PHE A 118 8.35 -0.42 13.11
N LYS A 119 8.63 0.49 14.05
CA LYS A 119 9.82 1.35 13.96
C LYS A 119 11.10 0.49 13.96
N PRO A 120 12.06 0.73 13.04
CA PRO A 120 13.39 0.14 13.10
C PRO A 120 14.10 0.49 14.42
N SER A 121 15.11 -0.32 14.77
CA SER A 121 16.04 -0.04 15.87
C SER A 121 16.73 1.31 15.68
N ASP A 122 17.07 1.98 16.79
CA ASP A 122 17.99 3.11 16.74
C ASP A 122 19.39 2.58 16.32
N ASP A 123 20.17 3.38 15.57
CA ASP A 123 21.41 3.01 14.88
C ASP A 123 21.22 2.07 13.66
N SER A 124 20.10 2.22 12.95
CA SER A 124 19.84 1.47 11.71
C SER A 124 20.76 1.93 10.57
N SER A 125 21.25 0.98 9.77
CA SER A 125 22.09 1.21 8.60
C SER A 125 21.74 0.19 7.53
N LEU A 126 21.19 0.67 6.43
CA LEU A 126 20.73 -0.12 5.31
C LEU A 126 21.40 0.36 4.02
N GLU A 127 22.08 -0.56 3.35
CA GLU A 127 22.62 -0.38 2.01
C GLU A 127 21.69 -1.06 1.01
N VAL A 128 21.28 -0.33 -0.03
CA VAL A 128 20.43 -0.85 -1.11
C VAL A 128 21.15 -0.68 -2.44
N ASP A 129 21.53 -1.80 -3.04
CA ASP A 129 22.11 -1.86 -4.37
C ASP A 129 21.04 -2.16 -5.41
N VAL A 130 20.97 -1.32 -6.44
CA VAL A 130 20.10 -1.47 -7.59
C VAL A 130 20.98 -1.67 -8.82
N THR A 131 20.85 -2.82 -9.46
CA THR A 131 21.65 -3.19 -10.64
C THR A 131 20.76 -3.35 -11.86
N ARG A 132 21.23 -2.81 -12.99
CA ARG A 132 20.60 -2.93 -14.31
C ARG A 132 21.68 -3.11 -15.37
N GLY A 133 21.87 -4.34 -15.84
CA GLY A 133 22.93 -4.62 -16.81
C GLY A 133 24.31 -4.29 -16.25
N GLU A 134 25.01 -3.32 -16.85
CA GLU A 134 26.31 -2.81 -16.38
C GLU A 134 26.19 -1.61 -15.44
N GLU A 135 24.99 -1.04 -15.27
CA GLU A 135 24.76 0.08 -14.36
C GLU A 135 24.47 -0.42 -12.95
N ASN A 136 25.01 0.29 -11.97
CA ASN A 136 24.78 0.05 -10.54
C ASN A 136 24.55 1.38 -9.82
N TRP A 137 23.59 1.39 -8.91
CA TRP A 137 23.30 2.50 -8.01
C TRP A 137 23.23 1.97 -6.58
N THR A 138 23.95 2.63 -5.67
CA THR A 138 23.95 2.26 -4.25
C THR A 138 23.33 3.39 -3.45
N PHE A 139 22.33 3.05 -2.65
CA PHE A 139 21.64 3.97 -1.74
C PHE A 139 21.95 3.58 -0.31
N ASN A 140 22.40 4.54 0.49
CA ASN A 140 22.68 4.33 1.91
C ASN A 140 21.61 5.04 2.74
N VAL A 141 20.95 4.29 3.62
CA VAL A 141 19.90 4.79 4.51
C VAL A 141 20.34 4.56 5.95
N ASP A 142 20.44 5.64 6.71
CA ASP A 142 20.75 5.65 8.14
C ASP A 142 19.84 6.64 8.89
N ASP A 143 19.96 6.68 10.20
CA ASP A 143 19.12 7.53 11.05
C ASP A 143 19.20 9.03 10.69
N SER A 144 20.29 9.49 10.08
CA SER A 144 20.51 10.89 9.69
C SER A 144 19.82 11.27 8.39
N ASN A 145 19.54 10.30 7.52
CA ASN A 145 18.98 10.53 6.18
C ASN A 145 17.70 9.73 5.88
N GLN A 146 17.16 8.97 6.83
CA GLN A 146 15.97 8.13 6.67
C GLN A 146 14.70 8.85 6.17
N LEU A 147 14.63 10.17 6.28
CA LEU A 147 13.51 10.99 5.77
C LEU A 147 13.81 11.67 4.41
N LEU A 148 15.02 11.49 3.87
CA LEU A 148 15.44 12.08 2.60
C LEU A 148 15.16 11.12 1.45
N VAL A 149 14.46 11.62 0.44
CA VAL A 149 14.25 10.88 -0.81
C VAL A 149 15.52 10.94 -1.64
N GLN A 150 16.03 9.77 -2.03
CA GLN A 150 17.17 9.63 -2.93
C GLN A 150 16.67 9.17 -4.30
N ILE A 151 17.08 9.84 -5.37
CA ILE A 151 16.58 9.58 -6.73
C ILE A 151 17.76 9.48 -7.68
N GLU A 152 17.80 8.39 -8.45
CA GLU A 152 18.74 8.21 -9.56
C GLU A 152 18.00 8.11 -10.88
N SER A 153 18.58 8.70 -11.92
CA SER A 153 18.01 8.67 -13.28
C SER A 153 18.54 7.47 -14.04
N MET A 154 17.63 6.71 -14.66
CA MET A 154 17.97 5.58 -15.51
C MET A 154 17.73 5.95 -16.98
N ASP A 155 18.75 5.83 -17.84
CA ASP A 155 18.56 6.07 -19.27
C ASP A 155 17.74 4.93 -19.89
N VAL A 156 16.62 5.25 -20.54
CA VAL A 156 15.66 4.25 -21.06
C VAL A 156 15.77 4.08 -22.58
N LYS A 157 16.88 4.52 -23.19
CA LYS A 157 17.10 4.45 -24.65
C LYS A 157 16.97 3.05 -25.27
N ASP A 158 17.18 1.97 -24.51
CA ASP A 158 17.12 0.61 -25.06
C ASP A 158 15.84 -0.18 -24.74
N MET A 159 15.23 -0.24 -23.55
CA MET A 159 14.00 -1.05 -23.27
C MET A 159 14.05 -2.57 -23.56
N SER A 160 15.01 -3.10 -24.33
CA SER A 160 15.07 -4.53 -24.65
C SER A 160 15.72 -5.31 -23.51
N ALA A 161 14.87 -5.81 -22.61
CA ALA A 161 15.17 -6.69 -21.47
C ALA A 161 15.94 -6.07 -20.30
N TYR A 162 15.20 -5.46 -19.36
CA TYR A 162 15.75 -5.00 -18.08
C TYR A 162 15.26 -5.87 -16.93
N ASN A 163 16.07 -6.85 -16.56
CA ASN A 163 15.97 -7.39 -15.20
C ASN A 163 16.67 -6.39 -14.27
N VAL A 164 15.88 -5.67 -13.48
CA VAL A 164 16.40 -4.86 -12.37
C VAL A 164 16.52 -5.78 -11.17
N SER A 165 17.70 -5.83 -10.57
CA SER A 165 17.93 -6.56 -9.32
C SER A 165 18.16 -5.57 -8.20
N VAL A 166 17.46 -5.77 -7.08
CA VAL A 166 17.59 -4.97 -5.87
C VAL A 166 18.10 -5.88 -4.76
N THR A 167 19.22 -5.52 -4.16
CA THR A 167 19.81 -6.21 -3.01
C THR A 167 19.88 -5.25 -1.84
N ALA A 168 19.43 -5.68 -0.68
CA ALA A 168 19.47 -4.86 0.53
C ALA A 168 20.31 -5.58 1.60
N THR A 169 21.27 -4.86 2.20
CA THR A 169 22.21 -5.38 3.18
C THR A 169 22.21 -4.48 4.41
N GLY A 170 22.09 -5.07 5.60
CA GLY A 170 22.06 -4.33 6.87
C GLY A 170 20.71 -4.40 7.58
N GLU A 171 20.44 -3.41 8.44
CA GLU A 171 19.21 -3.31 9.24
C GLU A 171 18.55 -1.96 8.99
N GLY A 172 17.26 -1.96 8.67
CA GLY A 172 16.50 -0.74 8.41
C GLY A 172 15.25 -1.02 7.58
N CYS A 173 14.53 0.04 7.21
CA CYS A 173 13.38 -0.03 6.33
C CYS A 173 13.51 1.02 5.22
N ALA A 174 13.33 0.61 3.96
CA ALA A 174 13.31 1.51 2.82
C ALA A 174 12.20 1.10 1.85
N LEU A 175 11.54 2.10 1.28
CA LEU A 175 10.62 1.91 0.16
C LEU A 175 11.38 2.21 -1.14
N VAL A 176 11.60 1.18 -1.95
CA VAL A 176 12.26 1.28 -3.26
C VAL A 176 11.19 1.29 -4.34
N SER A 177 11.17 2.32 -5.17
CA SER A 177 10.23 2.45 -6.29
C SER A 177 10.95 2.86 -7.58
N SER A 178 10.37 2.47 -8.71
CA SER A 178 10.81 2.88 -10.05
C SER A 178 9.68 3.59 -10.76
N ILE A 179 9.97 4.75 -11.33
CA ILE A 179 8.98 5.62 -11.97
C ILE A 179 9.29 5.68 -13.47
N LEU A 180 8.44 5.07 -14.29
CA LEU A 180 8.51 5.15 -15.73
C LEU A 180 7.56 6.23 -16.26
N ARG A 181 8.10 7.24 -16.94
CA ARG A 181 7.32 8.27 -17.65
C ARG A 181 7.48 8.06 -19.15
N TYR A 182 6.36 7.95 -19.87
CA TYR A 182 6.34 7.73 -21.33
C TYR A 182 5.12 8.40 -21.97
N ASN A 183 5.22 8.68 -23.26
CA ASN A 183 4.14 9.27 -24.04
C ASN A 183 3.33 8.17 -24.74
N ILE A 184 2.01 8.25 -24.67
CA ILE A 184 1.10 7.35 -25.39
C ILE A 184 0.50 8.12 -26.57
N PRO A 185 0.68 7.67 -27.82
CA PRO A 185 0.23 8.41 -29.01
C PRO A 185 -1.29 8.60 -29.09
N THR A 186 -2.06 7.66 -28.53
CA THR A 186 -3.52 7.66 -28.55
C THR A 186 -4.04 7.12 -27.21
N PHE A 187 -4.92 7.86 -26.55
CA PHE A 187 -5.66 7.35 -25.39
C PHE A 187 -6.72 6.36 -25.86
N GLY A 188 -6.85 5.22 -25.18
CA GLY A 188 -7.95 4.28 -25.42
C GLY A 188 -9.30 4.88 -25.02
N GLU A 189 -10.39 4.29 -25.50
CA GLU A 189 -11.75 4.70 -25.10
C GLU A 189 -11.93 4.50 -23.58
N VAL A 190 -12.33 5.57 -22.88
CA VAL A 190 -12.73 5.51 -21.48
C VAL A 190 -14.25 5.40 -21.45
N GLU A 191 -14.77 4.20 -21.25
CA GLU A 191 -16.22 3.91 -21.29
C GLU A 191 -17.04 4.55 -20.15
N ALA A 192 -16.40 5.24 -19.20
CA ALA A 192 -17.08 5.82 -18.05
C ALA A 192 -18.07 6.93 -18.43
N PHE A 193 -17.77 7.70 -19.49
CA PHE A 193 -18.62 8.81 -19.94
C PHE A 193 -18.54 8.98 -21.45
N SER A 194 -19.67 9.30 -22.09
CA SER A 194 -19.68 9.74 -23.48
C SER A 194 -19.31 11.22 -23.56
N ALA A 195 -18.31 11.56 -24.36
CA ALA A 195 -17.93 12.94 -24.64
C ALA A 195 -18.06 13.21 -26.15
N ASN A 196 -18.77 14.28 -26.52
CA ASN A 196 -18.83 14.79 -27.88
C ASN A 196 -18.28 16.22 -27.88
N ILE A 197 -17.22 16.45 -28.65
CA ILE A 197 -16.57 17.76 -28.76
C ILE A 197 -16.92 18.31 -30.14
N THR A 198 -17.74 19.35 -30.17
CA THR A 198 -18.15 20.09 -31.39
C THR A 198 -17.27 21.30 -31.63
#